data_AF-A0A946ZIN8-F1
#
_entry.id   AF-A0A946ZIN8-F1
#
_cell.length_a   1.000
_cell.length_b   1.000
_cell.length_c   1.000
_cell.angle_alpha   90.00
_cell.angle_beta   90.00
_cell.angle_gamma   90.00
#
_symmetry.space_group_name_H-M   'P 1'
#
loop_
_entity.id
_entity.type
_entity.pdbx_description
1 polymer ?
#
loop_
_entity_poly.entity_id
_entity_poly.type
_entity_poly.pdbx_seq_one_letter_code
_entity_poly.pdbx_strand_id
1 'polypeptide(L)'
;MKSKLFLIALTMVLSFSSCENEGVFNDEILEQLKDPAEGCETAFAYAKDGCFRDDGFKRWGWHVGPITAPYSETHDLYAGAGKCETSKGEIVGSVSIVYMDDYVVVEYQTNGEWMLYETHLYVGNDPYPLKPNGQQTVAPGQYGNSDSFDEGESYDDYKIDDVSGELYIIAHAVVCPKKDADEPN
;
A
#
# COMPACT_ATOMS: atom_id res chain seq x y z
N MET A 1 -27.67 35.25 80.78
CA MET A 1 -26.97 36.51 81.11
C MET A 1 -25.57 36.44 80.48
N LYS A 2 -25.29 37.32 79.50
CA LYS A 2 -23.96 37.76 79.00
C LYS A 2 -23.14 36.69 78.23
N SER A 3 -22.89 36.89 76.92
CA SER A 3 -21.69 37.57 76.34
C SER A 3 -20.55 36.57 76.11
N LYS A 4 -19.74 36.49 75.05
CA LYS A 4 -19.47 37.17 73.76
C LYS A 4 -18.60 36.15 72.98
N LEU A 5 -18.84 35.91 71.69
CA LEU A 5 -18.03 36.43 70.56
C LEU A 5 -16.50 36.27 70.75
N PHE A 6 -15.85 35.45 69.92
CA PHE A 6 -14.76 35.92 69.06
C PHE A 6 -14.53 35.00 67.87
N LEU A 7 -14.47 35.64 66.71
CA LEU A 7 -14.28 35.12 65.37
C LEU A 7 -12.76 35.08 65.09
N ILE A 8 -12.22 33.95 64.63
CA ILE A 8 -10.98 33.93 63.84
C ILE A 8 -11.15 32.88 62.74
N ALA A 9 -11.31 33.36 61.51
CA ALA A 9 -11.11 32.56 60.31
C ALA A 9 -9.61 32.56 59.98
N LEU A 10 -9.02 31.38 59.80
CA LEU A 10 -7.72 31.22 59.17
C LEU A 10 -7.78 30.01 58.22
N THR A 11 -7.91 30.31 56.94
CA THR A 11 -7.76 29.38 55.82
C THR A 11 -6.29 29.08 55.61
N MET A 12 -5.87 27.81 55.54
CA MET A 12 -4.81 27.40 54.60
C MET A 12 -4.75 25.87 54.39
N VAL A 13 -5.16 25.48 53.18
CA VAL A 13 -4.68 24.39 52.32
C VAL A 13 -4.39 23.03 52.96
N LEU A 14 -5.30 22.08 52.75
CA LEU A 14 -5.05 20.65 52.86
C LEU A 14 -4.15 20.20 51.70
N SER A 15 -2.91 19.87 51.99
CA SER A 15 -2.06 19.10 51.08
C SER A 15 -2.53 17.64 51.13
N PHE A 16 -3.37 17.25 50.18
CA PHE A 16 -3.58 15.84 49.88
C PHE A 16 -2.33 15.32 49.19
N SER A 17 -1.56 14.49 49.89
CA SER A 17 -0.60 13.60 49.24
C SER A 17 -1.44 12.55 48.49
N SER A 18 -1.82 12.89 47.26
CA SER A 18 -2.37 11.95 46.31
C SER A 18 -1.21 11.11 45.80
N CYS A 19 -1.29 9.79 45.95
CA CYS A 19 -0.39 8.87 45.26
C CYS A 19 -0.53 9.10 43.76
N GLU A 20 0.49 9.69 43.15
CA GLU A 20 0.76 9.54 41.73
C GLU A 20 1.16 8.07 41.54
N ASN A 21 0.19 7.23 41.22
CA ASN A 21 0.50 6.04 40.45
C ASN A 21 0.67 6.53 39.01
N GLU A 22 1.86 7.06 38.73
CA GLU A 22 2.33 7.20 37.36
C GLU A 22 2.28 5.79 36.77
N GLY A 23 1.24 5.55 35.96
CA GLY A 23 1.24 4.41 35.07
C GLY A 23 2.46 4.59 34.21
N VAL A 24 3.49 3.79 34.50
CA VAL A 24 4.62 3.59 33.61
C VAL A 24 4.02 2.98 32.34
N PHE A 25 3.64 3.85 31.41
CA PHE A 25 3.50 3.45 30.02
C PHE A 25 4.93 3.17 29.56
N ASN A 26 5.37 1.92 29.69
CA ASN A 26 6.60 1.46 29.07
C ASN A 26 6.47 1.72 27.56
N ASP A 27 7.51 2.28 26.94
CA ASP A 27 7.64 2.37 25.47
C ASP A 27 7.45 1.00 24.79
N GLU A 28 7.69 -0.10 25.52
CA GLU A 28 7.45 -1.49 25.08
C GLU A 28 5.98 -1.79 24.73
N ILE A 29 5.00 -1.18 25.41
CA ILE A 29 3.56 -1.39 25.10
C ILE A 29 3.13 -0.55 23.87
N LEU A 30 3.83 0.55 23.58
CA LEU A 30 3.62 1.33 22.37
C LEU A 30 4.20 0.62 21.14
N GLU A 31 5.31 -0.11 21.28
CA GLU A 31 5.83 -0.99 20.21
C GLU A 31 4.91 -2.19 19.93
N GLN A 32 4.29 -2.80 20.95
CA GLN A 32 3.33 -3.89 20.76
C GLN A 32 1.98 -3.46 20.14
N LEU A 33 1.76 -2.16 19.94
CA LEU A 33 0.60 -1.63 19.22
C LEU A 33 0.96 -1.05 17.85
N LYS A 34 2.18 -1.28 17.33
CA LYS A 34 2.49 -0.94 15.94
C LYS A 34 1.52 -1.70 15.04
N ASP A 35 0.69 -0.92 14.36
CA ASP A 35 -0.25 -1.41 13.39
C ASP A 35 0.55 -2.24 12.36
N PRO A 36 0.16 -3.48 12.04
CA PRO A 36 0.76 -4.23 10.94
C PRO A 36 0.75 -3.45 9.61
N ALA A 37 -0.04 -2.37 9.50
CA ALA A 37 -0.02 -1.43 8.39
C ALA A 37 1.06 -0.32 8.45
N GLU A 38 1.85 -0.18 9.53
CA GLU A 38 2.92 0.81 9.56
C GLU A 38 3.94 0.55 8.45
N GLY A 39 4.03 1.49 7.50
CA GLY A 39 4.97 1.41 6.38
C GLY A 39 4.45 0.66 5.16
N CYS A 40 3.21 0.15 5.16
CA CYS A 40 2.63 -0.40 3.94
C CYS A 40 2.41 0.68 2.89
N GLU A 41 2.76 0.38 1.64
CA GLU A 41 2.74 1.31 0.53
C GLU A 41 2.00 0.75 -0.68
N THR A 42 1.44 1.66 -1.47
CA THR A 42 0.94 1.35 -2.81
C THR A 42 2.10 1.27 -3.78
N ALA A 43 2.15 0.22 -4.60
CA ALA A 43 3.15 0.02 -5.64
C ALA A 43 2.53 -0.25 -7.02
N PHE A 44 3.22 0.18 -8.08
CA PHE A 44 2.85 -0.07 -9.47
C PHE A 44 4.07 -0.42 -10.31
N ALA A 45 3.90 -1.32 -11.29
CA ALA A 45 4.90 -1.54 -12.33
C ALA A 45 5.09 -0.23 -13.12
N TYR A 46 6.33 0.23 -13.23
CA TYR A 46 6.66 1.46 -13.90
C TYR A 46 6.61 1.32 -15.42
N ALA A 47 6.05 2.31 -16.09
CA ALA A 47 6.17 2.48 -17.54
C ALA A 47 6.40 3.96 -17.85
N LYS A 48 7.36 4.24 -18.74
CA LYS A 48 7.75 5.62 -19.06
C LYS A 48 6.59 6.48 -19.56
N ASP A 49 5.77 5.93 -20.45
CA ASP A 49 4.73 6.67 -21.17
C ASP A 49 3.30 6.35 -20.67
N GLY A 50 3.18 5.71 -19.50
CA GLY A 50 1.91 5.18 -19.00
C GLY A 50 1.32 5.89 -17.78
N CYS A 51 1.79 7.09 -17.44
CA CYS A 51 1.39 7.75 -16.19
C CYS A 51 -0.09 8.16 -16.19
N PHE A 52 -0.86 7.65 -15.22
CA PHE A 52 -2.30 7.93 -15.12
C PHE A 52 -2.65 9.41 -15.01
N ARG A 53 -1.73 10.23 -14.49
CA ARG A 53 -1.98 11.66 -14.31
C ARG A 53 -1.98 12.42 -15.62
N ASP A 54 -1.25 11.94 -16.61
CA ASP A 54 -1.21 12.57 -17.93
C ASP A 54 -2.56 12.39 -18.63
N ASP A 55 -3.31 11.35 -18.27
CA ASP A 55 -4.67 11.07 -18.73
C ASP A 55 -5.77 11.62 -17.80
N GLY A 56 -5.40 12.49 -16.85
CA GLY A 56 -6.36 13.23 -16.02
C GLY A 56 -6.86 12.50 -14.78
N PHE A 57 -6.32 11.33 -14.44
CA PHE A 57 -6.63 10.65 -13.18
C PHE A 57 -5.94 11.34 -11.99
N LYS A 58 -6.61 11.31 -10.83
CA LYS A 58 -6.08 11.86 -9.59
C LYS A 58 -5.06 10.93 -8.92
N ARG A 59 -5.31 9.62 -9.02
CA ARG A 59 -4.42 8.57 -8.51
C ARG A 59 -3.19 8.49 -9.42
N TRP A 60 -2.04 8.21 -8.81
CA TRP A 60 -0.80 7.93 -9.53
C TRP A 60 -0.68 6.43 -9.78
N GLY A 61 0.18 6.07 -10.73
CA GLY A 61 0.42 4.71 -11.18
C GLY A 61 0.67 4.72 -12.68
N TRP A 62 0.92 3.54 -13.23
CA TRP A 62 1.19 3.40 -14.65
C TRP A 62 0.46 2.22 -15.27
N HIS A 63 0.20 2.33 -16.58
CA HIS A 63 -0.08 1.18 -17.43
C HIS A 63 1.14 0.89 -18.31
N VAL A 64 1.46 -0.37 -18.50
CA VAL A 64 2.40 -0.83 -19.53
C VAL A 64 1.61 -1.02 -20.82
N GLY A 65 2.05 -0.41 -21.91
CA GLY A 65 1.49 -0.66 -23.25
C GLY A 65 1.22 0.61 -24.07
N PRO A 66 0.73 0.44 -25.31
CA PRO A 66 0.32 -0.84 -25.89
C PRO A 66 1.51 -1.79 -26.14
N ILE A 67 1.35 -3.07 -25.83
CA ILE A 67 2.31 -4.14 -26.16
C ILE A 67 1.71 -5.09 -27.19
N THR A 68 2.56 -5.74 -28.00
CA THR A 68 2.14 -6.74 -29.00
C THR A 68 2.96 -8.01 -28.84
N ALA A 69 2.36 -9.17 -29.11
CA ALA A 69 3.08 -10.44 -29.06
C ALA A 69 4.07 -10.55 -30.25
N PRO A 70 5.30 -11.05 -30.04
CA PRO A 70 5.86 -11.44 -28.75
C PRO A 70 6.37 -10.22 -27.94
N TYR A 71 6.14 -10.24 -26.63
CA TYR A 71 6.69 -9.25 -25.70
C TYR A 71 7.23 -9.95 -24.46
N SER A 72 8.41 -9.54 -23.98
CA SER A 72 9.06 -10.09 -22.80
C SER A 72 9.96 -9.04 -22.17
N GLU A 73 9.44 -8.31 -21.18
CA GLU A 73 10.19 -7.28 -20.46
C GLU A 73 9.90 -7.33 -18.96
N THR A 74 10.85 -6.81 -18.17
CA THR A 74 10.71 -6.64 -16.73
C THR A 74 10.66 -5.16 -16.42
N HIS A 75 9.68 -4.78 -15.60
CA HIS A 75 9.46 -3.41 -15.15
C HIS A 75 9.73 -3.32 -13.65
N ASP A 76 10.33 -2.22 -13.20
CA ASP A 76 10.51 -1.98 -11.77
C ASP A 76 9.15 -1.79 -11.09
N LEU A 77 8.96 -2.40 -9.92
CA LEU A 77 7.79 -2.20 -9.07
C LEU A 77 8.11 -1.04 -8.10
N TYR A 78 7.53 0.13 -8.36
CA TYR A 78 7.76 1.33 -7.55
C TYR A 78 6.68 1.52 -6.50
N ALA A 79 7.06 1.55 -5.22
CA ALA A 79 6.22 1.97 -4.11
C ALA A 79 6.33 3.48 -3.86
N GLY A 80 5.23 4.11 -3.44
CA GLY A 80 5.25 5.50 -2.95
C GLY A 80 5.61 6.58 -3.99
N ALA A 81 5.64 6.24 -5.29
CA ALA A 81 6.02 7.15 -6.38
C ALA A 81 4.91 8.13 -6.78
N GLY A 82 4.42 8.88 -5.78
CA GLY A 82 3.34 9.85 -5.91
C GLY A 82 3.52 10.78 -7.10
N LYS A 83 2.44 10.94 -7.87
CA LYS A 83 2.39 11.70 -9.12
C LYS A 83 3.26 11.16 -10.26
N CYS A 84 3.61 9.88 -10.22
CA CYS A 84 4.52 9.25 -11.18
C CYS A 84 5.96 9.81 -11.10
N GLU A 85 6.34 10.42 -9.98
CA GLU A 85 7.68 10.94 -9.75
C GLU A 85 8.54 9.85 -9.11
N THR A 86 9.28 9.09 -9.91
CA THR A 86 10.09 7.93 -9.44
C THR A 86 11.19 8.33 -8.45
N SER A 87 11.68 9.57 -8.50
CA SER A 87 12.63 10.11 -7.52
C SER A 87 12.07 10.25 -6.10
N LYS A 88 10.74 10.12 -5.93
CA LYS A 88 10.06 10.13 -4.64
C LYS A 88 9.60 8.74 -4.18
N GLY A 89 9.75 7.74 -5.05
CA GLY A 89 9.40 6.36 -4.74
C GLY A 89 10.62 5.50 -4.47
N GLU A 90 10.34 4.24 -4.14
CA GLU A 90 11.33 3.20 -3.88
C GLU A 90 11.05 1.99 -4.77
N ILE A 91 12.10 1.35 -5.28
CA ILE A 91 11.96 0.09 -6.00
C ILE A 91 11.85 -1.03 -4.97
N VAL A 92 10.67 -1.63 -4.87
CA VAL A 92 10.36 -2.69 -3.90
C VAL A 92 10.41 -4.09 -4.51
N GLY A 93 10.64 -4.16 -5.83
CA GLY A 93 10.62 -5.39 -6.59
C GLY A 93 10.55 -5.15 -8.10
N SER A 94 10.03 -6.12 -8.81
CA SER A 94 9.83 -6.08 -10.26
C SER A 94 8.55 -6.80 -10.68
N VAL A 95 8.05 -6.45 -11.86
CA VAL A 95 7.00 -7.16 -12.56
C VAL A 95 7.50 -7.61 -13.93
N SER A 96 7.54 -8.92 -14.17
CA SER A 96 7.90 -9.49 -15.47
C SER A 96 6.63 -9.78 -16.28
N ILE A 97 6.62 -9.36 -17.54
CA ILE A 97 5.47 -9.53 -18.44
C ILE A 97 5.94 -10.29 -19.66
N VAL A 98 5.31 -11.44 -19.91
CA VAL A 98 5.53 -12.27 -21.11
C VAL A 98 4.22 -12.45 -21.85
N TYR A 99 4.11 -11.85 -23.04
CA TYR A 99 2.93 -11.98 -23.91
C TYR A 99 3.33 -12.77 -25.17
N MET A 100 2.72 -13.93 -25.34
CA MET A 100 3.00 -14.89 -26.41
C MET A 100 1.68 -15.45 -26.95
N ASP A 101 1.56 -15.52 -28.27
CA ASP A 101 0.40 -16.08 -28.96
C ASP A 101 -0.94 -15.51 -28.45
N ASP A 102 -1.67 -16.30 -27.65
CA ASP A 102 -2.99 -16.01 -27.10
C ASP A 102 -2.99 -15.91 -25.56
N TYR A 103 -1.83 -15.81 -24.91
CA TYR A 103 -1.74 -15.71 -23.46
C TYR A 103 -0.70 -14.68 -22.99
N VAL A 104 -0.94 -14.09 -21.81
CA VAL A 104 0.04 -13.28 -21.09
C VAL A 104 0.29 -13.87 -19.70
N VAL A 105 1.56 -13.90 -19.30
CA VAL A 105 2.01 -14.21 -17.94
C VAL A 105 2.57 -12.94 -17.32
N VAL A 106 2.14 -12.63 -16.10
CA VAL A 106 2.60 -11.47 -15.33
C VAL A 106 3.05 -11.96 -13.96
N GLU A 107 4.33 -11.78 -13.65
CA GLU A 107 4.95 -12.25 -12.41
C GLU A 107 5.40 -11.06 -11.56
N TYR A 108 4.97 -11.02 -10.31
CA TYR A 108 5.40 -10.06 -9.30
C TYR A 108 6.50 -10.70 -8.46
N GLN A 109 7.57 -9.96 -8.18
CA GLN A 109 8.65 -10.42 -7.32
C GLN A 109 9.17 -9.25 -6.48
N THR A 110 9.18 -9.38 -5.15
CA THR A 110 9.77 -8.36 -4.27
C THR A 110 11.27 -8.54 -4.11
N ASN A 111 11.96 -7.47 -3.68
CA ASN A 111 13.41 -7.44 -3.49
C ASN A 111 13.91 -8.12 -2.19
N GLY A 112 12.99 -8.68 -1.37
CA GLY A 112 13.27 -9.37 -0.11
C GLY A 112 13.16 -8.53 1.16
N GLU A 113 13.16 -7.20 1.05
CA GLU A 113 12.88 -6.26 2.15
C GLU A 113 11.39 -5.92 2.25
N TRP A 114 10.63 -6.25 1.20
CA TRP A 114 9.20 -5.98 1.07
C TRP A 114 8.44 -7.29 0.81
N MET A 115 7.18 -7.34 1.24
CA MET A 115 6.24 -8.44 1.03
C MET A 115 4.96 -7.94 0.36
N LEU A 116 4.41 -8.71 -0.58
CA LEU A 116 3.13 -8.48 -1.23
C LEU A 116 2.00 -8.88 -0.28
N TYR A 117 1.07 -7.96 -0.01
CA TYR A 117 -0.14 -8.24 0.75
C TYR A 117 -1.39 -8.26 -0.13
N GLU A 118 -1.37 -7.51 -1.22
CA GLU A 118 -2.39 -7.58 -2.26
C GLU A 118 -1.72 -7.37 -3.62
N THR A 119 -2.18 -8.09 -4.63
CA THR A 119 -1.83 -7.85 -6.03
C THR A 119 -3.11 -7.59 -6.80
N HIS A 120 -3.04 -6.72 -7.79
CA HIS A 120 -4.16 -6.43 -8.68
C HIS A 120 -3.63 -6.28 -10.10
N LEU A 121 -4.25 -6.99 -11.04
CA LEU A 121 -3.81 -7.03 -12.43
C LEU A 121 -4.97 -6.74 -13.38
N TYR A 122 -4.78 -5.71 -14.21
CA TYR A 122 -5.61 -5.46 -15.39
C TYR A 122 -4.83 -5.89 -16.63
N VAL A 123 -5.52 -6.60 -17.53
CA VAL A 123 -5.07 -6.89 -18.90
C VAL A 123 -6.24 -6.60 -19.83
N GLY A 124 -6.04 -5.75 -20.83
CA GLY A 124 -7.09 -5.45 -21.80
C GLY A 124 -6.60 -4.72 -23.04
N ASN A 125 -7.48 -4.54 -24.02
CA ASN A 125 -7.15 -3.86 -25.28
C ASN A 125 -7.24 -2.33 -25.20
N ASP A 126 -7.81 -1.80 -24.13
CA ASP A 126 -7.85 -0.37 -23.84
C ASP A 126 -6.88 -0.04 -22.69
N PRO A 127 -6.34 1.19 -22.60
CA PRO A 127 -5.41 1.57 -21.53
C PRO A 127 -5.95 1.40 -20.10
N TYR A 128 -7.28 1.44 -19.94
CA TYR A 128 -7.93 1.48 -18.64
C TYR A 128 -9.19 0.61 -18.60
N PRO A 129 -9.45 -0.11 -17.50
CA PRO A 129 -10.71 -0.82 -17.31
C PRO A 129 -11.89 0.14 -17.22
N LEU A 130 -13.07 -0.37 -17.55
CA LEU A 130 -14.34 0.36 -17.44
C LEU A 130 -15.10 -0.08 -16.19
N LYS A 131 -15.68 0.91 -15.49
CA LYS A 131 -16.72 0.68 -14.48
C LYS A 131 -18.01 0.18 -15.15
N PRO A 132 -18.97 -0.36 -14.38
CA PRO A 132 -20.29 -0.75 -14.91
C PRO A 132 -21.05 0.36 -15.63
N ASN A 133 -20.76 1.63 -15.34
CA ASN A 133 -21.36 2.80 -15.99
C ASN A 133 -20.61 3.26 -17.26
N GLY A 134 -19.61 2.49 -17.72
CA GLY A 134 -18.81 2.78 -18.93
C GLY A 134 -17.71 3.83 -18.74
N GLN A 135 -17.48 4.31 -17.52
CA GLN A 135 -16.38 5.25 -17.24
C GLN A 135 -15.07 4.52 -16.97
N GLN A 136 -13.97 5.00 -17.53
CA GLN A 136 -12.63 4.48 -17.22
C GLN A 136 -12.28 4.66 -15.74
N THR A 137 -11.43 3.77 -15.23
CA THR A 137 -11.01 3.76 -13.84
C THR A 137 -9.58 3.26 -13.66
N VAL A 138 -8.90 3.80 -12.65
CA VAL A 138 -7.58 3.35 -12.20
C VAL A 138 -7.64 2.81 -10.76
N ALA A 139 -8.81 2.36 -10.33
CA ALA A 139 -9.03 1.80 -9.01
C ALA A 139 -8.63 0.31 -9.00
N PRO A 140 -7.64 -0.11 -8.18
CA PRO A 140 -7.13 -1.49 -8.22
C PRO A 140 -8.18 -2.58 -8.11
N GLY A 141 -9.14 -2.45 -7.18
CA GLY A 141 -10.26 -3.39 -7.02
C GLY A 141 -11.25 -3.44 -8.21
N GLN A 142 -10.94 -2.80 -9.34
CA GLN A 142 -11.71 -2.87 -10.60
C GLN A 142 -10.87 -3.43 -11.76
N TYR A 143 -9.69 -3.98 -11.49
CA TYR A 143 -8.77 -4.49 -12.52
C TYR A 143 -9.13 -5.89 -13.02
N GLY A 144 -9.94 -6.63 -12.28
CA GLY A 144 -10.52 -7.92 -12.70
C GLY A 144 -9.79 -9.14 -12.18
N ASN A 145 -8.48 -9.03 -11.89
CA ASN A 145 -7.70 -10.08 -11.26
C ASN A 145 -7.04 -9.53 -9.99
N SER A 146 -7.05 -10.31 -8.91
CA SER A 146 -6.49 -9.91 -7.62
C SER A 146 -6.29 -11.10 -6.70
N ASP A 147 -5.22 -11.05 -5.91
CA ASP A 147 -4.93 -11.96 -4.82
C ASP A 147 -4.56 -11.18 -3.55
N SER A 148 -4.71 -11.82 -2.39
CA SER A 148 -4.46 -11.23 -1.07
C SER A 148 -3.76 -12.21 -0.15
N PHE A 149 -2.80 -11.73 0.65
CA PHE A 149 -1.89 -12.56 1.44
C PHE A 149 -1.84 -12.06 2.89
N ASP A 150 -2.38 -12.83 3.83
CA ASP A 150 -2.46 -12.44 5.25
C ASP A 150 -1.08 -12.29 5.92
N GLU A 151 -0.13 -13.14 5.52
CA GLU A 151 1.24 -13.17 6.07
C GLU A 151 2.27 -12.49 5.16
N GLY A 152 1.83 -11.99 4.01
CA GLY A 152 2.67 -11.45 2.96
C GLY A 152 3.42 -12.52 2.16
N GLU A 153 3.54 -12.33 0.84
CA GLU A 153 4.30 -13.21 -0.06
C GLU A 153 5.40 -12.46 -0.81
N SER A 154 6.48 -13.13 -1.19
CA SER A 154 7.55 -12.49 -1.99
C SER A 154 7.30 -12.58 -3.50
N TYR A 155 6.36 -13.42 -3.92
CA TYR A 155 6.07 -13.73 -5.32
C TYR A 155 4.58 -13.95 -5.52
N ASP A 156 4.10 -13.56 -6.70
CA ASP A 156 2.75 -13.87 -7.17
C ASP A 156 2.76 -13.89 -8.71
N ASP A 157 1.87 -14.66 -9.33
CA ASP A 157 1.76 -14.71 -10.78
C ASP A 157 0.32 -14.85 -11.29
N TYR A 158 0.09 -14.24 -12.44
CA TYR A 158 -1.15 -14.39 -13.19
C TYR A 158 -0.84 -14.92 -14.57
N LYS A 159 -1.64 -15.88 -15.00
CA LYS A 159 -1.73 -16.27 -16.41
C LYS A 159 -3.12 -15.97 -16.94
N ILE A 160 -3.18 -15.15 -17.98
CA ILE A 160 -4.42 -14.79 -18.68
C ILE A 160 -4.36 -15.36 -20.09
N ASP A 161 -5.23 -16.34 -20.36
CA ASP A 161 -5.41 -16.95 -21.68
C ASP A 161 -6.46 -16.15 -22.51
N ASP A 162 -6.65 -16.54 -23.77
CA ASP A 162 -7.61 -15.95 -24.72
C ASP A 162 -7.45 -14.44 -24.96
N VAL A 163 -6.23 -13.91 -24.83
CA VAL A 163 -5.90 -12.52 -25.17
C VAL A 163 -5.45 -12.39 -26.62
N SER A 164 -5.66 -11.23 -27.22
CA SER A 164 -5.18 -10.97 -28.59
C SER A 164 -5.06 -9.48 -28.88
N GLY A 165 -4.29 -9.13 -29.91
CA GLY A 165 -4.08 -7.76 -30.34
C GLY A 165 -3.12 -6.98 -29.46
N GLU A 166 -3.24 -5.65 -29.50
CA GLU A 166 -2.51 -4.75 -28.60
C GLU A 166 -3.10 -4.85 -27.19
N LEU A 167 -2.22 -5.00 -26.20
CA LEU A 167 -2.61 -5.09 -24.80
C LEU A 167 -2.05 -3.92 -23.99
N TYR A 168 -2.80 -3.52 -22.98
CA TYR A 168 -2.41 -2.65 -21.90
C TYR A 168 -2.52 -3.42 -20.60
N ILE A 169 -1.53 -3.23 -19.73
CA ILE A 169 -1.41 -3.94 -18.47
C ILE A 169 -1.26 -2.94 -17.33
N ILE A 170 -2.04 -3.09 -16.27
CA ILE A 170 -1.80 -2.37 -15.02
C ILE A 170 -1.52 -3.40 -13.95
N ALA A 171 -0.28 -3.40 -13.45
CA ALA A 171 0.16 -4.22 -12.34
C ALA A 171 0.31 -3.35 -11.09
N HIS A 172 -0.58 -3.56 -10.12
CA HIS A 172 -0.60 -2.90 -8.82
C HIS A 172 -0.32 -3.89 -7.70
N ALA A 173 0.32 -3.43 -6.63
CA ALA A 173 0.46 -4.18 -5.39
C ALA A 173 0.28 -3.28 -4.17
N VAL A 174 -0.18 -3.86 -3.07
CA VAL A 174 0.03 -3.34 -1.71
C VAL A 174 1.21 -4.10 -1.13
N VAL A 175 2.27 -3.37 -0.76
CA VAL A 175 3.49 -3.94 -0.20
C VAL A 175 3.70 -3.44 1.21
N CYS A 176 4.27 -4.26 2.08
CA CYS A 176 4.68 -3.85 3.42
C CYS A 176 6.12 -4.30 3.69
N PRO A 177 6.87 -3.60 4.55
CA PRO A 177 8.20 -4.05 4.96
C PRO A 177 8.12 -5.46 5.54
N LYS A 178 9.08 -6.30 5.19
CA LYS A 178 9.22 -7.62 5.78
C LYS A 178 9.48 -7.47 7.28
N LYS A 179 8.68 -8.15 8.09
CA LYS A 179 8.94 -8.23 9.54
C LYS A 179 10.14 -9.15 9.78
N ASP A 180 11.10 -8.70 10.57
CA ASP A 180 12.23 -9.52 10.96
C ASP A 180 11.76 -10.68 11.86
N ALA A 181 12.31 -11.88 11.63
CA ALA A 181 11.94 -13.09 12.37
C ALA A 181 12.37 -13.07 13.86
N ASP A 182 13.03 -12.00 14.31
CA ASP A 182 13.57 -11.82 15.65
C ASP A 182 12.81 -10.77 16.50
N GLU A 183 11.68 -10.21 16.02
CA GLU A 183 10.79 -9.42 16.88
C GLU A 183 9.92 -10.36 17.75
N PRO A 184 10.13 -10.42 19.09
CA PRO A 184 9.29 -11.24 19.95
C PRO A 184 7.87 -10.66 20.05
N ASN A 185 6.86 -11.53 19.88
CA ASN A 185 5.45 -11.26 20.17
C ASN A 185 5.22 -10.76 21.60
#